data_AF-A0A7S1DC90-F1
#
_entry.id   AF-A0A7S1DC90-F1
#
_cell.length_a   1.000
_cell.length_b   1.000
_cell.length_c   1.000
_cell.angle_alpha   90.00
_cell.angle_beta   90.00
_cell.angle_gamma   90.00
#
_symmetry.space_group_name_H-M   'P 1'
#
loop_
_entity.id
_entity.type
_entity.pdbx_description
1 polymer ?
#
loop_
_entity_poly.entity_id
_entity_poly.type
_entity_poly.pdbx_seq_one_letter_code
_entity_poly.pdbx_strand_id
1 'polypeptide(L)'
;PDAKKSRGFVLLSFEPETTVPIMPMSMLLRSKKAQNPLRQQYKEYLESLESDITWEEVVNFWTEGGSNPDFIFQMMEPQLNPVEEDFMQSVRDVQNFLRRLVLVQEGAASIPPAVCRENFNRNIGLTPKEAMYIIYLASVSEEKRMEILLADGAKFDATRNQLLAEVELVEYAIENSDKMD
;
A
#
# COMPACT_ATOMS: atom_id res chain seq x y z
N PRO A 1 31.71 43.23 -5.10
CA PRO A 1 30.23 43.16 -5.02
C PRO A 1 29.63 43.01 -6.43
N ASP A 2 28.47 42.37 -6.51
CA ASP A 2 27.67 42.04 -7.71
C ASP A 2 28.10 40.84 -8.57
N ALA A 3 27.80 39.65 -8.06
CA ALA A 3 27.56 38.47 -8.88
C ALA A 3 26.15 38.55 -9.50
N LYS A 4 26.02 39.21 -10.66
CA LYS A 4 24.86 39.03 -11.56
C LYS A 4 25.18 38.01 -12.64
N LYS A 5 24.92 36.73 -12.35
CA LYS A 5 24.79 35.67 -13.37
C LYS A 5 23.63 34.75 -12.96
N SER A 6 22.41 35.17 -13.27
CA SER A 6 21.28 34.25 -13.38
C SER A 6 21.27 33.68 -14.79
N ARG A 7 21.60 32.40 -14.91
CA ARG A 7 21.48 31.60 -16.14
C ARG A 7 20.70 30.35 -15.77
N GLY A 8 19.57 30.16 -16.43
CA GLY A 8 18.95 28.84 -16.59
C GLY A 8 17.73 28.56 -15.72
N PHE A 9 16.58 29.14 -16.08
CA PHE A 9 15.35 28.35 -16.06
C PHE A 9 15.06 27.99 -17.51
N VAL A 10 15.57 26.83 -17.93
CA VAL A 10 15.01 26.14 -19.09
C VAL A 10 13.75 25.50 -18.57
N LEU A 11 12.61 26.12 -18.86
CA LEU A 11 11.30 25.49 -18.83
C LEU A 11 11.37 24.31 -19.79
N LEU A 12 11.68 23.15 -19.25
CA LEU A 12 11.53 21.89 -19.94
C LEU A 12 10.02 21.61 -19.96
N SER A 13 9.37 22.08 -21.01
CA SER A 13 8.14 21.48 -21.53
C SER A 13 8.50 20.07 -22.01
N PHE A 14 8.64 19.14 -21.08
CA PHE A 14 8.55 17.73 -21.41
C PHE A 14 7.06 17.41 -21.49
N GLU A 15 6.55 17.32 -22.72
CA GLU A 15 5.49 16.37 -23.02
C GLU A 15 6.18 15.00 -23.16
N PRO A 16 6.08 14.09 -22.17
CA PRO A 16 6.42 12.71 -22.44
C PRO A 16 5.29 12.09 -23.27
N GLU A 17 5.55 11.84 -24.55
CA GLU A 17 4.81 10.88 -25.40
C GLU A 17 5.07 9.42 -24.95
N THR A 18 4.93 9.18 -23.65
CA THR A 18 4.83 7.85 -23.09
C THR A 18 3.69 7.93 -22.09
N THR A 19 2.53 7.38 -22.46
CA THR A 19 1.40 7.14 -21.56
C THR A 19 1.77 6.05 -20.56
N VAL A 20 2.86 6.23 -19.83
CA VAL A 20 3.06 5.51 -18.58
C VAL A 20 2.04 6.15 -17.63
N PRO A 21 1.10 5.39 -17.07
CA PRO A 21 0.23 5.92 -16.03
C PRO A 21 1.14 6.53 -14.96
N ILE A 22 1.02 7.83 -14.73
CA ILE A 22 1.74 8.48 -13.64
C ILE A 22 1.12 7.88 -12.38
N MET A 23 1.75 6.83 -11.87
CA MET A 23 1.22 6.14 -10.71
C MET A 23 1.20 7.12 -9.54
N PRO A 24 0.09 7.16 -8.77
CA PRO A 24 0.00 8.04 -7.62
C PRO A 24 1.18 7.78 -6.67
N MET A 25 1.73 8.84 -6.06
CA MET A 25 2.77 8.64 -5.05
C MET A 25 2.18 7.89 -3.87
N SER A 26 2.72 6.70 -3.57
CA SER A 26 2.32 5.95 -2.38
C SER A 26 2.58 6.77 -1.13
N MET A 27 1.52 6.99 -0.37
CA MET A 27 1.55 7.62 0.93
C MET A 27 1.91 6.62 2.00
N LEU A 28 1.44 5.36 1.95
CA LEU A 28 1.60 4.40 3.04
C LEU A 28 2.81 3.48 2.90
N LEU A 29 3.14 3.09 1.66
CA LEU A 29 4.03 1.99 1.38
C LEU A 29 5.17 2.39 0.44
N ARG A 30 6.25 1.61 0.50
CA ARG A 30 7.34 1.65 -0.45
C ARG A 30 7.65 0.24 -0.89
N SER A 31 7.82 0.12 -2.19
CA SER A 31 8.35 -1.10 -2.79
C SER A 31 9.88 -1.10 -2.67
N LYS A 32 10.48 -2.08 -1.98
CA LYS A 32 11.95 -2.14 -1.79
C LYS A 32 12.76 -2.41 -3.06
N LYS A 33 12.13 -2.82 -4.17
CA LYS A 33 12.73 -3.14 -5.48
C LYS A 33 11.64 -3.63 -6.42
N ALA A 34 11.81 -3.49 -7.73
CA ALA A 34 10.94 -4.12 -8.72
C ALA A 34 11.01 -5.66 -8.62
N GLN A 35 12.22 -6.20 -8.44
CA GLN A 35 12.50 -7.64 -8.40
C GLN A 35 12.63 -8.15 -6.95
N ASN A 36 11.51 -8.46 -6.31
CA ASN A 36 11.50 -9.12 -5.01
C ASN A 36 11.06 -10.58 -5.19
N PRO A 37 11.91 -11.58 -4.87
CA PRO A 37 11.57 -13.00 -5.06
C PRO A 37 10.34 -13.42 -4.24
N LEU A 38 10.06 -12.76 -3.11
CA LEU A 38 8.85 -13.03 -2.33
C LEU A 38 7.57 -12.60 -3.07
N ARG A 39 7.64 -11.55 -3.90
CA ARG A 39 6.49 -11.15 -4.71
C ARG A 39 6.23 -12.14 -5.83
N GLN A 40 7.27 -12.69 -6.44
CA GLN A 40 7.13 -13.74 -7.44
C GLN A 40 6.50 -15.00 -6.83
N GLN A 41 6.99 -15.44 -5.67
CA GLN A 41 6.39 -16.57 -4.95
C GLN A 41 4.93 -16.33 -4.60
N TYR A 42 4.59 -15.12 -4.16
CA TYR A 42 3.21 -14.78 -3.86
C TYR A 42 2.34 -14.68 -5.13
N LYS A 43 2.87 -14.15 -6.23
CA LYS A 43 2.20 -14.13 -7.54
C LYS A 43 1.90 -15.56 -8.02
N GLU A 44 2.89 -16.44 -7.99
CA GLU A 44 2.73 -17.87 -8.33
C GLU A 44 1.69 -18.55 -7.42
N TYR A 45 1.69 -18.21 -6.12
CA TYR A 45 0.68 -18.69 -5.19
C TYR A 45 -0.73 -18.23 -5.59
N LEU A 46 -0.93 -16.95 -5.92
CA LEU A 46 -2.22 -16.44 -6.39
C LEU A 46 -2.68 -17.11 -7.68
N GLU A 47 -1.77 -17.31 -8.65
CA GLU A 47 -2.07 -17.99 -9.92
C GLU A 47 -2.43 -19.48 -9.74
N SER A 48 -2.00 -20.10 -8.63
CA SER A 48 -2.33 -21.48 -8.30
C SER A 48 -3.73 -21.68 -7.70
N LEU A 49 -4.40 -20.60 -7.29
CA LEU A 49 -5.72 -20.66 -6.66
C LEU A 49 -6.82 -20.80 -7.73
N GLU A 50 -7.80 -21.65 -7.46
CA GLU A 50 -8.98 -21.83 -8.33
C GLU A 50 -10.06 -20.75 -8.10
N SER A 51 -9.93 -19.97 -7.02
CA SER A 51 -10.89 -18.94 -6.58
C SER A 51 -10.16 -17.73 -5.99
N ASP A 52 -10.90 -16.64 -5.76
CA ASP A 52 -10.40 -15.46 -5.05
C ASP A 52 -9.78 -15.85 -3.70
N ILE A 53 -8.62 -15.29 -3.40
CA ILE A 53 -7.91 -15.53 -2.14
C ILE A 53 -8.72 -15.00 -0.95
N THR A 54 -8.73 -15.75 0.13
CA THR A 54 -9.35 -15.37 1.40
C THR A 54 -8.38 -14.61 2.30
N TRP A 55 -8.93 -13.83 3.24
CA TRP A 55 -8.12 -13.14 4.26
C TRP A 55 -7.21 -14.11 5.04
N GLU A 56 -7.72 -15.28 5.41
CA GLU A 56 -6.97 -16.29 6.17
C GLU A 56 -5.78 -16.84 5.38
N GLU A 57 -5.94 -17.04 4.07
CA GLU A 57 -4.85 -17.49 3.19
C GLU A 57 -3.76 -16.42 3.06
N VAL A 58 -4.13 -15.15 2.95
CA VAL A 58 -3.17 -14.03 2.95
C VAL A 58 -2.39 -14.00 4.26
N VAL A 59 -3.09 -14.06 5.39
CA VAL A 59 -2.46 -14.08 6.71
C VAL A 59 -1.54 -15.29 6.83
N ASN A 60 -1.99 -16.49 6.48
CA ASN A 60 -1.18 -17.70 6.58
C ASN A 60 0.09 -17.62 5.72
N PHE A 61 -0.01 -17.13 4.48
CA PHE A 61 1.14 -16.95 3.60
C PHE A 61 2.14 -15.97 4.20
N TRP A 62 1.68 -14.78 4.59
CA TRP A 62 2.55 -13.68 5.02
C TRP A 62 3.01 -13.73 6.47
N THR A 63 2.51 -14.70 7.24
CA THR A 63 2.98 -14.94 8.61
C THR A 63 3.76 -16.25 8.74
N GLU A 64 4.03 -16.95 7.64
CA GLU A 64 4.62 -18.29 7.65
C GLU A 64 3.83 -19.24 8.58
N GLY A 65 2.51 -19.26 8.42
CA GLY A 65 1.60 -20.04 9.27
C GLY A 65 1.41 -19.49 10.69
N GLY A 66 1.48 -18.18 10.87
CA GLY A 66 1.28 -17.48 12.14
C GLY A 66 2.55 -17.26 12.98
N SER A 67 3.70 -17.71 12.48
CA SER A 67 4.98 -17.70 13.22
C SER A 67 5.66 -16.34 13.23
N ASN A 68 5.48 -15.53 12.18
CA ASN A 68 6.24 -14.31 11.98
C ASN A 68 5.40 -13.21 11.28
N PRO A 69 4.64 -12.38 12.03
CA PRO A 69 3.83 -11.33 11.43
C PRO A 69 4.65 -10.27 10.69
N ASP A 70 5.88 -10.00 11.11
CA ASP A 70 6.74 -9.00 10.48
C ASP A 70 7.34 -9.46 9.14
N PHE A 71 7.14 -10.72 8.76
CA PHE A 71 7.62 -11.27 7.48
C PHE A 71 7.09 -10.47 6.28
N ILE A 72 5.88 -9.90 6.39
CA ILE A 72 5.30 -9.01 5.37
C ILE A 72 6.20 -7.82 5.01
N PHE A 73 6.98 -7.32 5.96
CA PHE A 73 7.86 -6.18 5.72
C PHE A 73 9.16 -6.55 4.96
N GLN A 74 9.33 -7.83 4.63
CA GLN A 74 10.33 -8.24 3.64
C GLN A 74 9.86 -7.96 2.20
N MET A 75 8.53 -7.90 1.97
CA MET A 75 7.92 -7.59 0.68
C MET A 75 7.75 -6.07 0.46
N MET A 76 7.35 -5.35 1.51
CA MET A 76 7.02 -3.91 1.47
C MET A 76 7.68 -3.17 2.64
N GLU A 77 8.05 -1.91 2.45
CA GLU A 77 8.41 -1.02 3.56
C GLU A 77 7.30 -0.04 3.85
N PRO A 78 6.98 0.24 5.12
CA PRO A 78 6.25 1.45 5.45
C PRO A 78 6.98 2.69 4.92
N GLN A 79 6.23 3.69 4.45
CA GLN A 79 6.79 4.98 4.08
C GLN A 79 7.41 5.66 5.32
N LEU A 80 8.74 5.79 5.34
CA LEU A 80 9.50 6.44 6.43
C LEU A 80 9.82 7.91 6.16
N ASN A 81 9.44 8.43 4.99
CA ASN A 81 9.61 9.84 4.71
C ASN A 81 8.64 10.67 5.54
N PRO A 82 9.10 11.81 6.10
CA PRO A 82 8.21 12.73 6.77
C PRO A 82 7.14 13.22 5.79
N VAL A 83 5.89 12.96 6.14
CA VAL A 83 4.73 13.46 5.42
C VAL A 83 4.60 14.95 5.72
N GLU A 84 4.36 15.76 4.70
CA GLU A 84 4.05 17.18 4.87
C GLU A 84 2.82 17.34 5.79
N GLU A 85 2.81 18.37 6.64
CA GLU A 85 1.75 18.54 7.65
C GLU A 85 0.34 18.57 7.04
N ASP A 86 0.20 19.11 5.84
CA ASP A 86 -1.07 19.20 5.10
C ASP A 86 -1.63 17.81 4.73
N PHE A 87 -0.78 16.81 4.58
CA PHE A 87 -1.16 15.44 4.20
C PHE A 87 -1.29 14.49 5.39
N MET A 88 -0.83 14.91 6.58
CA MET A 88 -0.91 14.10 7.80
C MET A 88 -2.33 13.72 8.16
N GLN A 89 -3.30 14.60 7.91
CA GLN A 89 -4.71 14.30 8.19
C GLN A 89 -5.22 13.19 7.25
N SER A 90 -4.94 13.28 5.95
CA SER A 90 -5.31 12.26 4.97
C SER A 90 -4.69 10.89 5.31
N VAL A 91 -3.42 10.85 5.72
CA VAL A 91 -2.77 9.61 6.18
C VAL A 91 -3.52 9.01 7.37
N ARG A 92 -3.86 9.83 8.37
CA ARG A 92 -4.60 9.35 9.55
C ARG A 92 -5.98 8.83 9.16
N ASP A 93 -6.68 9.51 8.26
CA ASP A 93 -8.01 9.10 7.81
C ASP A 93 -7.96 7.75 7.09
N VAL A 94 -6.96 7.55 6.22
CA VAL A 94 -6.73 6.26 5.54
C VAL A 94 -6.37 5.17 6.54
N GLN A 95 -5.46 5.44 7.49
CA GLN A 95 -5.10 4.46 8.52
C GLN A 95 -6.30 4.09 9.40
N ASN A 96 -7.11 5.05 9.81
CA ASN A 96 -8.31 4.80 10.60
C ASN A 96 -9.36 4.02 9.81
N PHE A 97 -9.48 4.29 8.51
CA PHE A 97 -10.35 3.50 7.64
C PHE A 97 -9.85 2.06 7.50
N LEU A 98 -8.56 1.87 7.22
CA LEU A 98 -7.93 0.56 7.12
C LEU A 98 -8.08 -0.25 8.41
N ARG A 99 -7.86 0.35 9.58
CA ARG A 99 -8.09 -0.31 10.88
C ARG A 99 -9.52 -0.81 11.04
N ARG A 100 -10.50 -0.01 10.63
CA ARG A 100 -11.91 -0.43 10.69
C ARG A 100 -12.16 -1.63 9.80
N LEU A 101 -11.59 -1.66 8.60
CA LEU A 101 -11.72 -2.81 7.70
C LEU A 101 -11.11 -4.08 8.31
N VAL A 102 -9.90 -3.99 8.86
CA VAL A 102 -9.26 -5.13 9.55
C VAL A 102 -10.11 -5.62 10.73
N LEU A 103 -10.66 -4.70 11.54
CA LEU A 103 -11.51 -5.05 12.68
C LEU A 103 -12.81 -5.76 12.27
N VAL A 104 -13.43 -5.32 11.17
CA VAL A 104 -14.61 -5.97 10.61
C VAL A 104 -14.27 -7.37 10.13
N GLN A 105 -13.13 -7.53 9.45
CA GLN A 105 -12.68 -8.81 8.93
C GLN A 105 -12.32 -9.82 10.04
N GLU A 106 -11.70 -9.38 11.13
CA GLU A 106 -11.30 -10.23 12.25
C GLU A 106 -12.43 -10.49 13.27
N GLY A 107 -13.66 -10.04 12.98
CA GLY A 107 -14.80 -10.31 13.87
C GLY A 107 -14.69 -9.66 15.25
N ALA A 108 -14.23 -8.41 15.31
CA ALA A 108 -14.06 -7.61 16.54
C ALA A 108 -13.10 -8.18 17.60
N ALA A 109 -12.16 -9.04 17.21
CA ALA A 109 -10.99 -9.32 18.05
C ALA A 109 -10.15 -8.04 18.16
N SER A 110 -9.89 -7.57 19.39
CA SER A 110 -9.19 -6.30 19.61
C SER A 110 -7.78 -6.35 19.03
N ILE A 111 -7.50 -5.56 18.01
CA ILE A 111 -6.14 -5.35 17.52
C ILE A 111 -5.40 -4.56 18.60
N PRO A 112 -4.31 -5.10 19.20
CA PRO A 112 -3.49 -4.30 20.12
C PRO A 112 -2.98 -3.06 19.37
N PRO A 113 -2.94 -1.89 20.02
CA PRO A 113 -2.47 -0.67 19.38
C PRO A 113 -1.07 -0.90 18.79
N ALA A 114 -0.89 -0.45 17.55
CA ALA A 114 0.38 -0.50 16.85
C ALA A 114 1.50 0.06 17.73
N VAL A 115 2.40 -0.77 18.22
CA VAL A 115 3.63 -0.30 18.89
C VAL A 115 4.65 0.02 17.81
N CYS A 116 4.42 1.11 17.09
CA CYS A 116 5.51 1.74 16.35
C CYS A 116 6.36 2.53 17.35
N ARG A 117 7.69 2.40 17.27
CA ARG A 117 8.62 3.34 17.93
C ARG A 117 8.13 4.77 17.65
N GLU A 118 7.88 5.54 18.70
CA GLU A 118 7.51 6.96 18.61
C GLU A 118 8.63 7.74 17.91
N ASN A 119 8.60 7.81 16.59
CA ASN A 119 9.44 8.72 15.81
C ASN A 119 8.71 10.05 15.62
N PHE A 120 8.35 10.71 16.73
CA PHE A 120 7.80 12.08 16.76
C PHE A 120 6.67 12.35 15.75
N ASN A 121 5.75 11.40 15.53
CA ASN A 121 4.67 11.49 14.54
C ASN A 121 5.11 11.73 13.08
N ARG A 122 6.38 11.51 12.72
CA ARG A 122 6.88 11.71 11.35
C ARG A 122 6.87 10.45 10.49
N ASN A 123 6.77 9.28 11.12
CA ASN A 123 6.70 8.00 10.41
C ASN A 123 5.28 7.44 10.47
N ILE A 124 4.81 6.94 9.34
CA ILE A 124 3.50 6.30 9.23
C ILE A 124 3.59 4.92 9.88
N GLY A 125 2.97 4.79 11.05
CA GLY A 125 2.94 3.53 11.78
C GLY A 125 1.93 2.56 11.19
N LEU A 126 2.37 1.70 10.27
CA LEU A 126 1.56 0.62 9.71
C LEU A 126 1.87 -0.69 10.46
N THR A 127 0.84 -1.37 10.95
CA THR A 127 0.96 -2.71 11.54
C THR A 127 1.11 -3.77 10.45
N PRO A 128 1.68 -4.94 10.78
CA PRO A 128 1.67 -6.07 9.86
C PRO A 128 0.29 -6.43 9.33
N LYS A 129 -0.74 -6.37 10.17
CA LYS A 129 -2.13 -6.68 9.78
C LYS A 129 -2.69 -5.69 8.78
N GLU A 130 -2.48 -4.39 9.02
CA GLU A 130 -2.87 -3.34 8.08
C GLU A 130 -2.15 -3.53 6.72
N ALA A 131 -0.84 -3.86 6.74
CA ALA A 131 -0.08 -4.14 5.52
C ALA A 131 -0.61 -5.38 4.77
N MET A 132 -0.86 -6.47 5.49
CA MET A 132 -1.47 -7.68 4.94
C MET A 132 -2.85 -7.41 4.35
N TYR A 133 -3.64 -6.53 4.97
CA TYR A 133 -4.99 -6.20 4.47
C TYR A 133 -4.94 -5.41 3.15
N ILE A 134 -3.98 -4.51 2.99
CA ILE A 134 -3.76 -3.84 1.70
C ILE A 134 -3.41 -4.88 0.62
N ILE A 135 -2.56 -5.87 0.96
CA ILE A 135 -2.22 -6.94 0.02
C ILE A 135 -3.43 -7.82 -0.29
N TYR A 136 -4.26 -8.15 0.71
CA TYR A 136 -5.51 -8.86 0.49
C TYR A 136 -6.40 -8.11 -0.51
N LEU A 137 -6.62 -6.81 -0.30
CA LEU A 137 -7.39 -6.00 -1.26
C LEU A 137 -6.77 -5.99 -2.66
N ALA A 138 -5.43 -5.97 -2.76
CA ALA A 138 -4.71 -6.02 -4.04
C ALA A 138 -4.77 -7.40 -4.72
N SER A 139 -5.10 -8.45 -3.98
CA SER A 139 -5.08 -9.83 -4.45
C SER A 139 -6.47 -10.36 -4.80
N VAL A 140 -7.54 -9.68 -4.38
CA VAL A 140 -8.92 -10.04 -4.75
C VAL A 140 -9.32 -9.33 -6.04
N SER A 141 -10.33 -9.89 -6.71
CA SER A 141 -10.94 -9.30 -7.90
C SER A 141 -11.42 -7.86 -7.66
N GLU A 142 -11.41 -7.05 -8.73
CA GLU A 142 -11.87 -5.65 -8.67
C GLU A 142 -13.31 -5.55 -8.14
N GLU A 143 -14.20 -6.44 -8.59
CA GLU A 143 -15.59 -6.48 -8.12
C GLU A 143 -15.67 -6.70 -6.60
N LYS A 144 -14.91 -7.67 -6.07
CA LYS A 144 -14.89 -7.96 -4.63
C LYS A 144 -14.25 -6.83 -3.83
N ARG A 145 -13.18 -6.24 -4.35
CA ARG A 145 -12.50 -5.08 -3.75
C ARG A 145 -13.47 -3.92 -3.59
N MET A 146 -14.23 -3.61 -4.63
CA MET A 146 -15.22 -2.52 -4.63
C MET A 146 -16.39 -2.82 -3.69
N GLU A 147 -16.86 -4.06 -3.63
CA GLU A 147 -17.86 -4.51 -2.66
C GLU A 147 -17.39 -4.25 -1.21
N ILE A 148 -16.14 -4.61 -0.89
CA ILE A 148 -15.55 -4.40 0.45
C ILE A 148 -15.45 -2.90 0.77
N LEU A 149 -14.94 -2.09 -0.16
CA LEU A 149 -14.73 -0.65 0.07
C LEU A 149 -16.05 0.15 0.18
N LEU A 150 -17.14 -0.38 -0.39
CA LEU A 150 -18.47 0.22 -0.38
C LEU A 150 -19.46 -0.49 0.55
N ALA A 151 -19.01 -1.44 1.37
CA ALA A 151 -19.88 -2.28 2.21
C ALA A 151 -20.76 -1.48 3.20
N ASP A 152 -20.36 -0.25 3.55
CA ASP A 152 -21.13 0.66 4.40
C ASP A 152 -22.15 1.53 3.64
N GLY A 153 -22.31 1.32 2.33
CA GLY A 153 -23.20 2.09 1.46
C GLY A 153 -22.74 3.54 1.23
N ALA A 154 -21.53 3.88 1.64
CA ALA A 154 -20.96 5.21 1.44
C ALA A 154 -20.48 5.39 -0.01
N LYS A 155 -20.35 6.65 -0.45
CA LYS A 155 -19.71 6.98 -1.72
C LYS A 155 -18.18 6.99 -1.55
N PHE A 156 -17.46 6.85 -2.66
CA PHE A 156 -16.02 7.11 -2.67
C PHE A 156 -15.73 8.54 -2.22
N ASP A 157 -14.93 8.64 -1.17
CA ASP A 157 -14.34 9.86 -0.66
C ASP A 157 -12.83 9.87 -0.93
N ALA A 158 -12.17 10.97 -0.59
CA ALA A 158 -10.73 11.10 -0.76
C ALA A 158 -9.95 9.96 -0.06
N THR A 159 -10.44 9.49 1.09
CA THR A 159 -9.83 8.41 1.86
C THR A 159 -9.89 7.07 1.14
N ARG A 160 -11.05 6.70 0.59
CA ARG A 160 -11.20 5.46 -0.20
C ARG A 160 -10.41 5.51 -1.49
N ASN A 161 -10.43 6.65 -2.19
CA ASN A 161 -9.65 6.82 -3.41
C ASN A 161 -8.15 6.69 -3.13
N GLN A 162 -7.67 7.25 -2.02
CA GLN A 162 -6.28 7.10 -1.63
C GLN A 162 -5.97 5.63 -1.28
N LEU A 163 -6.82 4.95 -0.51
CA LEU A 163 -6.59 3.52 -0.21
C LEU A 163 -6.58 2.68 -1.49
N LEU A 164 -7.49 2.94 -2.44
CA LEU A 164 -7.51 2.24 -3.72
C LEU A 164 -6.22 2.47 -4.51
N ALA A 165 -5.72 3.70 -4.54
CA ALA A 165 -4.43 4.02 -5.15
C ALA A 165 -3.27 3.24 -4.49
N GLU A 166 -3.25 3.10 -3.17
CA GLU A 166 -2.25 2.25 -2.49
C GLU A 166 -2.37 0.78 -2.89
N VAL A 167 -3.60 0.29 -3.01
CA VAL A 167 -3.90 -1.10 -3.41
C VAL A 167 -3.44 -1.36 -4.85
N GLU A 168 -3.74 -0.47 -5.78
CA GLU A 168 -3.32 -0.56 -7.19
C GLU A 168 -1.78 -0.56 -7.32
N LEU A 169 -1.08 0.23 -6.50
CA LEU A 169 0.38 0.23 -6.48
C LEU A 169 0.95 -1.11 -6.02
N VAL A 170 0.32 -1.75 -5.03
CA VAL A 170 0.71 -3.07 -4.53
C VAL A 170 0.41 -4.15 -5.55
N GLU A 171 -0.79 -4.13 -6.14
CA GLU A 171 -1.20 -5.02 -7.23
C GLU A 171 -0.22 -4.95 -8.40
N TYR A 172 0.06 -3.74 -8.89
CA TYR A 172 1.04 -3.51 -9.95
C TYR A 172 2.43 -4.07 -9.57
N ALA A 173 2.86 -3.88 -8.32
CA ALA A 173 4.14 -4.38 -7.85
C ALA A 173 4.21 -5.92 -7.76
N ILE A 174 3.08 -6.59 -7.54
CA ILE A 174 2.95 -8.05 -7.57
C ILE A 174 2.96 -8.54 -9.02
N GLU A 175 2.09 -7.98 -9.87
CA GLU A 175 1.92 -8.37 -11.27
C GLU A 175 3.20 -8.26 -12.10
N ASN A 176 4.00 -7.21 -11.85
CA ASN A 176 5.20 -6.91 -12.60
C ASN A 176 6.48 -7.43 -11.90
N SER A 177 6.35 -8.27 -10.87
CA SER A 177 7.49 -8.79 -10.10
C SER A 177 8.45 -9.69 -10.90
N ASP A 178 8.00 -10.23 -12.03
CA ASP A 178 8.71 -11.10 -12.97
C ASP A 178 9.31 -10.36 -14.17
N LYS A 179 8.93 -9.12 -14.41
CA LYS A 179 9.44 -8.34 -15.55
C LYS A 179 10.84 -7.82 -15.23
N MET A 180 11.82 -8.16 -16.08
CA MET A 180 13.14 -7.55 -16.05
C MET A 180 13.05 -6.15 -16.64
N ASP A 181 13.41 -5.12 -15.84
CA ASP A 181 13.79 -3.80 -16.34
C ASP A 181 15.18 -3.85 -17.01
#